data_AF-A0A1Q5U2R3-F1
#
_entry.id   AF-A0A1Q5U2R3-F1
#
_cell.length_a   1.000
_cell.length_b   1.000
_cell.length_c   1.000
_cell.angle_alpha   90.00
_cell.angle_beta   90.00
_cell.angle_gamma   90.00
#
_symmetry.space_group_name_H-M   'P 1'
#
loop_
_entity.id
_entity.type
_entity.pdbx_description
1 polymer ?
#
loop_
_entity_poly.entity_id
_entity_poly.type
_entity_poly.pdbx_seq_one_letter_code
_entity_poly.pdbx_strand_id
1 'polypeptide(L)'
;MNIIQKNNPLKKPTLPQKDENGVIDVSKMENDFMLVVIDHFDTEKPKEKLNILLNGVQAEYYFIENPVPFTIHIKIPFSSLSYEDYTVTYTVTDVANIGYSEPDYVKIINSELTSTPSLSLKEITDNRVIATLSNDQENIGVKFYIATRIPSNPELYTYINTSDGNWSPLIILPATAKDGSYIIIQSNAGYYTYISTTSKPSPDFLMYTNNKFVFKYSLNNRKWTHCSGNNEFPTSGDNVKYMTPNDVITSANFMSGGQYADASTDPRGQAIMKVIDNETESVTVFAMLESDSSIYDSVELNFMSDTN
;
A
#
# COMPACT_ATOMS: atom_id res chain seq x y z
N MET A 1 -2.04 -68.08 3.73
CA MET A 1 -0.99 -67.26 4.36
C MET A 1 -1.65 -65.95 4.73
N ASN A 2 -1.98 -65.72 5.99
CA ASN A 2 -2.59 -64.46 6.43
C ASN A 2 -1.51 -63.38 6.41
N ILE A 3 -1.56 -62.47 5.44
CA ILE A 3 -0.75 -61.27 5.46
C ILE A 3 -1.39 -60.37 6.53
N ILE A 4 -0.77 -60.32 7.70
CA ILE A 4 -1.12 -59.31 8.71
C ILE A 4 -0.71 -57.98 8.09
N GLN A 5 -1.69 -57.21 7.61
CA GLN A 5 -1.47 -55.81 7.24
C GLN A 5 -1.11 -55.07 8.53
N LYS A 6 0.18 -54.78 8.74
CA LYS A 6 0.61 -53.84 9.78
C LYS A 6 0.07 -52.46 9.38
N ASN A 7 -1.10 -52.10 9.89
CA ASN A 7 -1.57 -50.72 9.86
C ASN A 7 -0.88 -49.98 11.00
N ASN A 8 0.29 -49.39 10.74
CA ASN A 8 0.89 -48.42 11.65
C ASN A 8 0.34 -47.04 11.25
N PRO A 9 -0.67 -46.48 11.93
CA PRO A 9 -1.18 -45.16 11.57
C PRO A 9 -0.06 -44.13 11.70
N LEU A 10 0.13 -43.33 10.65
CA LEU A 10 1.12 -42.26 10.62
C LEU A 10 0.72 -41.19 11.65
N LYS A 11 1.60 -40.96 12.63
CA LYS A 11 1.37 -39.98 13.71
C LYS A 11 1.43 -38.56 13.18
N LYS A 12 0.73 -37.63 13.83
CA LYS A 12 0.82 -36.21 13.51
C LYS A 12 2.28 -35.71 13.56
N PRO A 13 2.69 -34.83 12.63
CA PRO A 13 3.98 -34.16 12.74
C PRO A 13 3.99 -33.17 13.91
N THR A 14 5.19 -32.85 14.38
CA THR A 14 5.44 -31.83 15.41
C THR A 14 6.08 -30.60 14.75
N LEU A 15 5.56 -29.42 15.06
CA LEU A 15 6.08 -28.12 14.60
C LEU A 15 6.62 -27.34 15.81
N PRO A 16 7.90 -27.52 16.19
CA PRO A 16 8.44 -27.00 17.45
C PRO A 16 8.53 -25.47 17.52
N GLN A 17 8.42 -24.78 16.38
CA GLN A 17 8.45 -23.32 16.29
C GLN A 17 7.10 -22.67 16.57
N LYS A 18 6.00 -23.45 16.64
CA LYS A 18 4.68 -22.91 16.97
C LYS A 18 4.64 -22.43 18.41
N ASP A 19 4.02 -21.27 18.61
CA ASP A 19 3.61 -20.82 19.93
C ASP A 19 2.38 -21.61 20.46
N GLU A 20 1.92 -21.25 21.65
CA GLU A 20 0.75 -21.85 22.30
C GLU A 20 -0.56 -21.69 21.50
N ASN A 21 -0.62 -20.74 20.57
CA ASN A 21 -1.77 -20.46 19.71
C ASN A 21 -1.65 -21.13 18.32
N GLY A 22 -0.56 -21.87 18.08
CA GLY A 22 -0.30 -22.51 16.79
C GLY A 22 0.20 -21.55 15.71
N VAL A 23 0.81 -20.43 16.09
CA VAL A 23 1.37 -19.43 15.19
C VAL A 23 2.89 -19.58 15.12
N ILE A 24 3.44 -19.48 13.91
CA ILE A 24 4.87 -19.24 13.68
C ILE A 24 4.97 -17.81 13.14
N ASP A 25 5.62 -16.95 13.91
CA ASP A 25 5.91 -15.57 13.53
C ASP A 25 7.33 -15.48 12.99
N VAL A 26 7.45 -15.40 11.66
CA VAL A 26 8.73 -15.50 10.95
C VAL A 26 9.70 -14.39 11.35
N SER A 27 9.22 -13.18 11.69
CA SER A 27 10.08 -12.07 12.14
C SER A 27 10.73 -12.31 13.50
N LYS A 28 10.23 -13.26 14.28
CA LYS A 28 10.79 -13.62 15.60
C LYS A 28 11.70 -14.85 15.54
N MET A 29 11.91 -15.43 14.36
CA MET A 29 12.71 -16.64 14.20
C MET A 29 14.16 -16.29 13.88
N GLU A 30 15.10 -16.95 14.56
CA GLU A 30 16.54 -16.85 14.22
C GLU A 30 16.92 -17.66 12.97
N ASN A 31 16.03 -18.56 12.53
CA ASN A 31 16.24 -19.43 11.38
C ASN A 31 15.24 -19.10 10.25
N ASP A 32 15.62 -19.44 9.03
CA ASP A 32 14.92 -19.11 7.78
C ASP A 32 14.03 -20.26 7.25
N PHE A 33 13.72 -21.25 8.08
CA PHE A 33 12.93 -22.42 7.69
C PHE A 33 11.91 -22.84 8.75
N MET A 34 10.80 -23.42 8.29
CA MET A 34 9.92 -24.21 9.13
C MET A 34 10.51 -25.62 9.30
N LEU A 35 10.65 -26.06 10.54
CA LEU A 35 11.08 -27.39 10.94
C LEU A 35 9.85 -28.27 11.15
N VAL A 36 9.74 -29.33 10.36
CA VAL A 36 8.76 -30.40 10.54
C VAL A 36 9.47 -31.59 11.16
N VAL A 37 9.00 -32.01 12.34
CA VAL A 37 9.57 -33.13 13.09
C VAL A 37 8.60 -34.31 13.04
N ILE A 38 9.09 -35.47 12.60
CA ILE A 38 8.32 -36.71 12.64
C ILE A 38 8.93 -37.58 13.73
N ASP A 39 8.23 -37.64 14.86
CA ASP A 39 8.66 -38.38 16.03
C ASP A 39 8.43 -39.87 15.85
N HIS A 40 9.52 -40.63 15.87
CA HIS A 40 9.52 -42.09 15.85
C HIS A 40 8.81 -42.67 14.61
N PHE A 41 9.52 -42.66 13.49
CA PHE A 41 9.10 -43.34 12.27
C PHE A 41 9.68 -44.76 12.23
N ASP A 42 8.81 -45.78 12.16
CA ASP A 42 9.22 -47.18 12.11
C ASP A 42 9.03 -47.72 10.68
N THR A 43 10.13 -47.97 9.98
CA THR A 43 10.12 -48.64 8.67
C THR A 43 11.08 -49.81 8.65
N GLU A 44 10.60 -50.92 8.09
CA GLU A 44 11.39 -52.13 7.88
C GLU A 44 12.18 -52.07 6.55
N LYS A 45 11.95 -51.05 5.70
CA LYS A 45 12.55 -50.96 4.36
C LYS A 45 13.40 -49.69 4.19
N PRO A 46 14.68 -49.82 3.78
CA PRO A 46 15.47 -48.67 3.37
C PRO A 46 14.98 -48.10 2.01
N LYS A 47 15.29 -46.82 1.76
CA LYS A 47 15.04 -46.07 0.51
C LYS A 47 13.58 -45.70 0.25
N GLU A 48 12.79 -45.51 1.29
CA GLU A 48 11.42 -45.00 1.16
C GLU A 48 11.40 -43.47 1.04
N LYS A 49 10.40 -42.95 0.32
CA LYS A 49 10.19 -41.51 0.17
C LYS A 49 9.07 -41.07 1.10
N LEU A 50 9.39 -40.09 1.94
CA LEU A 50 8.42 -39.38 2.76
C LEU A 50 8.10 -38.04 2.09
N ASN A 51 6.83 -37.77 1.84
CA ASN A 51 6.39 -36.51 1.23
C ASN A 51 5.68 -35.67 2.29
N ILE A 52 6.15 -34.44 2.51
CA ILE A 52 5.43 -33.43 3.30
C ILE A 52 4.44 -32.72 2.42
N LEU A 53 3.21 -32.58 2.90
CA LEU A 53 2.16 -31.84 2.23
C LEU A 53 1.68 -30.67 3.09
N LEU A 54 1.60 -29.50 2.47
CA LEU A 54 1.01 -28.29 3.02
C LEU A 54 -0.29 -28.03 2.26
N ASN A 55 -1.43 -27.98 2.97
CA ASN A 55 -2.76 -27.85 2.37
C ASN A 55 -3.04 -28.90 1.27
N GLY A 56 -2.47 -30.11 1.41
CA GLY A 56 -2.60 -31.21 0.46
C GLY A 56 -1.68 -31.11 -0.77
N VAL A 57 -0.85 -30.08 -0.89
CA VAL A 57 0.15 -29.93 -1.96
C VAL A 57 1.52 -30.35 -1.44
N GLN A 58 2.26 -31.17 -2.21
CA GLN A 58 3.61 -31.59 -1.83
C GLN A 58 4.54 -30.37 -1.73
N ALA A 59 5.07 -30.13 -0.54
CA ALA A 59 6.01 -29.04 -0.28
C ALA A 59 7.46 -29.51 -0.33
N GLU A 60 7.75 -30.66 0.28
CA GLU A 60 9.12 -31.19 0.38
C GLU A 60 9.11 -32.72 0.45
N TYR A 61 10.26 -33.36 0.22
CA TYR A 61 10.40 -34.79 0.46
C TYR A 61 11.70 -35.17 1.15
N TYR A 62 11.70 -36.33 1.78
CA TYR A 62 12.85 -36.90 2.47
C TYR A 62 13.04 -38.37 2.09
N PHE A 63 14.29 -38.77 1.83
CA PHE A 63 14.65 -40.16 1.57
C PHE A 63 15.14 -40.85 2.84
N ILE A 64 14.50 -41.96 3.20
CA ILE A 64 14.84 -42.73 4.39
C ILE A 64 16.02 -43.65 4.07
N GLU A 65 17.19 -43.38 4.63
CA GLU A 65 18.41 -44.13 4.30
C GLU A 65 18.57 -45.45 5.05
N ASN A 66 18.14 -45.54 6.32
CA ASN A 66 18.35 -46.72 7.17
C ASN A 66 17.08 -47.12 7.97
N PRO A 67 16.78 -48.43 8.11
CA PRO A 67 15.63 -48.92 8.87
C PRO A 67 15.95 -49.05 10.37
N VAL A 68 15.41 -48.14 11.19
CA VAL A 68 15.34 -48.16 12.66
C VAL A 68 14.42 -47.01 13.10
N PRO A 69 13.92 -46.95 14.34
CA PRO A 69 13.20 -45.78 14.80
C PRO A 69 14.15 -44.58 14.89
N PHE A 70 13.92 -43.56 14.07
CA PHE A 70 14.57 -42.25 14.19
C PHE A 70 13.55 -41.12 14.13
N THR A 71 13.96 -39.96 14.65
CA THR A 71 13.24 -38.70 14.48
C THR A 71 13.71 -38.08 13.17
N ILE A 72 12.75 -37.72 12.31
CA ILE A 72 13.03 -37.11 11.00
C ILE A 72 12.87 -35.60 11.12
N HIS A 73 13.88 -34.84 10.69
CA HIS A 73 13.85 -33.39 10.65
C HIS A 73 13.80 -32.92 9.19
N ILE A 74 12.72 -32.27 8.81
CA ILE A 74 12.53 -31.75 7.45
C ILE A 74 12.43 -30.23 7.54
N LYS A 75 13.22 -29.55 6.72
CA LYS A 75 13.28 -28.09 6.70
C LYS A 75 12.59 -27.59 5.45
N ILE A 76 11.62 -26.70 5.62
CA ILE A 76 10.90 -26.04 4.53
C ILE A 76 11.23 -24.55 4.59
N PRO A 77 11.91 -23.96 3.60
CA PRO A 77 12.29 -22.55 3.64
C PRO A 77 11.07 -21.64 3.79
N PHE A 78 11.09 -20.67 4.71
CA PHE A 78 10.00 -19.71 4.85
C PHE A 78 9.79 -18.88 3.58
N SER A 79 10.86 -18.66 2.78
CA SER A 79 10.78 -17.99 1.49
C SER A 79 9.93 -18.70 0.44
N SER A 80 9.63 -20.00 0.63
CA SER A 80 8.73 -20.78 -0.23
C SER A 80 7.28 -20.80 0.25
N LEU A 81 6.99 -20.17 1.39
CA LEU A 81 5.67 -20.16 2.03
C LEU A 81 5.01 -18.79 1.92
N SER A 82 3.68 -18.79 1.84
CA SER A 82 2.87 -17.58 2.00
C SER A 82 2.50 -17.40 3.48
N TYR A 83 2.14 -16.17 3.86
CA TYR A 83 1.71 -15.86 5.23
C TYR A 83 0.21 -16.19 5.40
N GLU A 84 -0.09 -17.47 5.63
CA GLU A 84 -1.46 -17.98 5.73
C GLU A 84 -1.56 -19.19 6.69
N ASP A 85 -2.74 -19.81 6.72
CA ASP A 85 -3.00 -21.01 7.51
C ASP A 85 -2.64 -22.27 6.69
N TYR A 86 -1.89 -23.19 7.30
CA TYR A 86 -1.49 -24.46 6.73
C TYR A 86 -1.98 -25.64 7.55
N THR A 87 -2.48 -26.64 6.83
CA THR A 87 -2.62 -28.02 7.31
C THR A 87 -1.37 -28.79 6.89
N VAL A 88 -0.60 -29.27 7.85
CA VAL A 88 0.65 -30.02 7.63
C VAL A 88 0.38 -31.51 7.83
N THR A 89 0.62 -32.29 6.78
CA THR A 89 0.50 -33.75 6.78
C THR A 89 1.70 -34.38 6.09
N TYR A 90 1.88 -35.69 6.24
CA TYR A 90 2.83 -36.43 5.42
C TYR A 90 2.30 -37.78 4.96
N THR A 91 2.91 -38.30 3.90
CA THR A 91 2.66 -39.63 3.34
C THR A 91 3.99 -40.34 3.12
N VAL A 92 3.95 -41.67 3.06
CA VAL A 92 5.12 -42.50 2.76
C VAL A 92 4.78 -43.43 1.60
N THR A 93 5.73 -43.65 0.70
CA THR A 93 5.53 -44.50 -0.48
C THR A 93 5.50 -46.01 -0.18
N ASP A 94 5.49 -46.44 1.08
CA ASP A 94 5.42 -47.86 1.44
C ASP A 94 4.01 -48.42 1.18
N VAL A 95 3.96 -49.66 0.67
CA VAL A 95 2.74 -50.41 0.43
C VAL A 95 1.97 -50.76 1.71
N ALA A 96 2.62 -50.69 2.89
CA ALA A 96 1.96 -50.95 4.18
C ALA A 96 1.31 -49.70 4.79
N ASN A 97 1.72 -48.49 4.39
CA ASN A 97 1.23 -47.23 4.95
C ASN A 97 0.41 -46.47 3.89
N ILE A 98 -0.81 -46.94 3.66
CA ILE A 98 -1.75 -46.28 2.75
C ILE A 98 -2.51 -45.16 3.49
N GLY A 99 -2.03 -43.92 3.38
CA GLY A 99 -2.78 -42.76 3.90
C GLY A 99 -1.92 -41.58 4.30
N TYR A 100 -2.59 -40.55 4.80
CA TYR A 100 -1.99 -39.36 5.38
C TYR A 100 -1.76 -39.57 6.88
N SER A 101 -0.76 -38.89 7.42
CA SER A 101 -0.67 -38.67 8.86
C SER A 101 -1.90 -37.94 9.37
N GLU A 102 -2.14 -38.04 10.68
CA GLU A 102 -2.96 -37.04 11.37
C GLU A 102 -2.40 -35.62 11.06
N PRO A 103 -3.26 -34.61 10.85
CA PRO A 103 -2.81 -33.26 10.54
C PRO A 103 -2.31 -32.52 11.78
N ASP A 104 -1.32 -31.65 11.59
CA ASP A 104 -1.07 -30.51 12.48
C ASP A 104 -1.43 -29.21 11.77
N TYR A 105 -1.84 -28.19 12.51
CA TYR A 105 -2.28 -26.90 11.96
C TYR A 105 -1.36 -25.79 12.39
N VAL A 106 -0.97 -24.92 11.47
CA VAL A 106 -0.10 -23.79 11.76
C VAL A 106 -0.52 -22.55 10.98
N LYS A 107 -0.47 -21.40 11.63
CA LYS A 107 -0.58 -20.11 10.97
C LYS A 107 0.80 -19.48 10.83
N ILE A 108 1.22 -19.17 9.61
CA ILE A 108 2.48 -18.47 9.35
C ILE A 108 2.17 -16.98 9.21
N ILE A 109 2.82 -16.15 10.01
CA ILE A 109 2.73 -14.68 9.91
C ILE A 109 4.11 -14.07 9.84
N ASN A 110 4.15 -12.79 9.49
CA ASN A 110 5.28 -11.93 9.76
C ASN A 110 4.73 -10.67 10.44
N SER A 111 4.93 -10.55 11.76
CA SER A 111 4.37 -9.43 12.53
C SER A 111 4.97 -8.08 12.17
N GLU A 112 6.18 -8.03 11.60
CA GLU A 112 6.77 -6.79 11.09
C GLU A 112 6.07 -6.29 9.82
N LEU A 113 5.37 -7.18 9.09
CA LEU A 113 4.54 -6.81 7.94
C LEU A 113 3.11 -6.40 8.32
N THR A 114 2.75 -6.42 9.60
CA THR A 114 1.39 -6.07 10.07
C THR A 114 1.19 -4.61 10.50
N SER A 115 2.24 -3.78 10.48
CA SER A 115 2.06 -2.33 10.55
C SER A 115 1.56 -1.82 9.20
N THR A 116 0.44 -1.08 9.20
CA THR A 116 0.05 -0.28 8.03
C THR A 116 1.29 0.49 7.56
N PRO A 117 1.72 0.34 6.29
CA PRO A 117 2.86 1.10 5.81
C PRO A 117 2.54 2.58 6.02
N SER A 118 3.40 3.28 6.75
CA SER A 118 3.33 4.74 6.81
C SER A 118 4.36 5.28 5.84
N LEU A 119 3.94 6.23 5.01
CA LEU A 119 4.80 6.96 4.09
C LEU A 119 4.94 8.36 4.66
N SER A 120 6.17 8.81 4.85
CA SER A 120 6.49 10.17 5.31
C SER A 120 7.23 10.94 4.23
N LEU A 121 6.91 12.21 4.07
CA LEU A 121 7.52 13.09 3.09
C LEU A 121 8.36 14.14 3.79
N LYS A 122 9.56 14.37 3.27
CA LYS A 122 10.46 15.40 3.77
C LYS A 122 11.12 16.15 2.62
N GLU A 123 11.14 17.47 2.74
CA GLU A 123 11.95 18.32 1.87
C GLU A 123 13.44 18.09 2.18
N ILE A 124 14.21 17.93 1.12
CA ILE A 124 15.66 17.90 1.12
C ILE A 124 16.18 19.00 0.17
N THR A 125 17.49 19.26 0.22
CA THR A 125 18.11 20.34 -0.57
C THR A 125 17.85 20.23 -2.07
N ASP A 126 17.91 21.35 -2.81
CA ASP A 126 17.79 21.40 -4.28
C ASP A 126 16.37 21.00 -4.78
N ASN A 127 15.33 21.48 -4.09
CA ASN A 127 13.91 21.27 -4.43
C ASN A 127 13.54 19.79 -4.58
N ARG A 128 14.13 18.96 -3.73
CA ARG A 128 13.93 17.52 -3.73
C ARG A 128 13.04 17.13 -2.57
N VAL A 129 12.24 16.10 -2.78
CA VAL A 129 11.42 15.46 -1.76
C VAL A 129 11.89 14.02 -1.63
N ILE A 130 12.08 13.58 -0.40
CA ILE A 130 12.27 12.17 -0.08
C ILE A 130 10.98 11.65 0.55
N ALA A 131 10.46 10.55 0.00
CA ALA A 131 9.42 9.75 0.63
C ALA A 131 10.08 8.54 1.31
N THR A 132 9.76 8.30 2.57
CA THR A 132 10.30 7.18 3.36
C THR A 132 9.16 6.31 3.86
N LEU A 133 9.21 5.02 3.51
CA LEU A 133 8.30 3.99 4.03
C LEU A 133 8.80 3.46 5.38
N SER A 134 7.87 3.26 6.32
CA SER A 134 8.19 2.73 7.66
C SER A 134 8.59 1.25 7.69
N ASN A 135 8.45 0.55 6.57
CA ASN A 135 8.69 -0.88 6.48
C ASN A 135 9.78 -1.08 5.41
N ASP A 136 10.79 -1.92 5.69
CA ASP A 136 11.92 -2.23 4.80
C ASP A 136 11.48 -3.13 3.62
N GLN A 137 10.44 -2.72 2.91
CA GLN A 137 9.97 -3.37 1.69
C GLN A 137 10.58 -2.67 0.48
N GLU A 138 11.57 -3.32 -0.12
CA GLU A 138 12.17 -2.92 -1.39
C GLU A 138 11.13 -3.03 -2.52
N ASN A 139 11.23 -2.14 -3.52
CA ASN A 139 10.43 -2.17 -4.75
C ASN A 139 8.93 -1.88 -4.60
N ILE A 140 8.52 -1.11 -3.59
CA ILE A 140 7.18 -0.53 -3.57
C ILE A 140 7.15 0.68 -4.51
N GLY A 141 6.16 0.72 -5.41
CA GLY A 141 5.89 1.88 -6.25
C GLY A 141 5.30 3.03 -5.44
N VAL A 142 5.95 4.19 -5.51
CA VAL A 142 5.49 5.44 -4.92
C VAL A 142 5.18 6.42 -6.05
N LYS A 143 4.00 7.03 -6.00
CA LYS A 143 3.57 8.07 -6.93
C LYS A 143 3.60 9.42 -6.25
N PHE A 144 4.39 10.33 -6.81
CA PHE A 144 4.44 11.73 -6.40
C PHE A 144 3.50 12.56 -7.26
N TYR A 145 2.82 13.51 -6.64
CA TYR A 145 1.90 14.42 -7.31
C TYR A 145 2.12 15.86 -6.82
N ILE A 146 1.89 16.81 -7.71
CA ILE A 146 1.80 18.24 -7.37
C ILE A 146 0.31 18.59 -7.21
N ALA A 147 -0.06 19.13 -6.05
CA ALA A 147 -1.43 19.55 -5.79
C ALA A 147 -1.74 20.91 -6.42
N THR A 148 -2.97 21.10 -6.87
CA THR A 148 -3.51 22.41 -7.23
C THR A 148 -3.92 23.15 -5.97
N ARG A 149 -3.31 24.30 -5.68
CA ARG A 149 -3.70 25.18 -4.57
C ARG A 149 -4.34 26.44 -5.12
N ILE A 150 -5.64 26.62 -4.86
CA ILE A 150 -6.34 27.83 -5.26
C ILE A 150 -5.75 29.02 -4.47
N PRO A 151 -5.40 30.15 -5.11
CA PRO A 151 -4.83 31.30 -4.41
C PRO A 151 -5.75 31.87 -3.33
N SER A 152 -5.15 32.41 -2.27
CA SER A 152 -5.87 33.12 -1.21
C SER A 152 -6.63 34.32 -1.74
N ASN A 153 -7.80 34.60 -1.15
CA ASN A 153 -8.70 35.68 -1.56
C ASN A 153 -9.10 35.62 -3.04
N PRO A 154 -9.70 34.49 -3.48
CA PRO A 154 -10.20 34.37 -4.84
C PRO A 154 -11.32 35.39 -5.13
N GLU A 155 -11.69 35.51 -6.41
CA GLU A 155 -12.88 36.26 -6.80
C GLU A 155 -14.13 35.69 -6.12
N LEU A 156 -15.17 36.53 -5.99
CA LEU A 156 -16.41 36.16 -5.29
C LEU A 156 -17.01 34.85 -5.84
N TYR A 157 -16.84 34.61 -7.14
CA TYR A 157 -17.18 33.35 -7.79
C TYR A 157 -15.97 32.84 -8.57
N THR A 158 -15.49 31.66 -8.22
CA THR A 158 -14.41 30.98 -8.93
C THR A 158 -14.90 29.63 -9.43
N TYR A 159 -14.69 29.35 -10.71
CA TYR A 159 -15.08 28.12 -11.38
C TYR A 159 -13.84 27.38 -11.87
N ILE A 160 -13.67 26.14 -11.42
CA ILE A 160 -12.56 25.26 -11.76
C ILE A 160 -13.08 24.08 -12.55
N ASN A 161 -12.53 23.87 -13.74
CA ASN A 161 -12.81 22.69 -14.54
C ASN A 161 -11.56 21.82 -14.65
N THR A 162 -11.66 20.56 -14.23
CA THR A 162 -10.61 19.56 -14.42
C THR A 162 -10.98 18.63 -15.59
N SER A 163 -10.02 18.31 -16.47
CA SER A 163 -10.21 17.45 -17.64
C SER A 163 -8.94 16.65 -17.92
N ASP A 164 -9.01 15.64 -18.78
CA ASP A 164 -7.79 14.95 -19.24
C ASP A 164 -6.81 15.96 -19.84
N GLY A 165 -5.54 15.87 -19.45
CA GLY A 165 -4.48 16.84 -19.81
C GLY A 165 -4.47 18.14 -18.97
N ASN A 166 -5.56 18.49 -18.29
CA ASN A 166 -5.67 19.60 -17.34
C ASN A 166 -6.26 19.10 -16.01
N TRP A 167 -5.62 18.08 -15.44
CA TRP A 167 -6.11 17.36 -14.27
C TRP A 167 -5.10 17.46 -13.14
N SER A 168 -5.62 17.64 -11.93
CA SER A 168 -4.87 17.47 -10.70
C SER A 168 -5.58 16.43 -9.81
N PRO A 169 -4.84 15.47 -9.24
CA PRO A 169 -5.38 14.50 -8.28
C PRO A 169 -5.86 15.13 -6.98
N LEU A 170 -5.39 16.33 -6.63
CA LEU A 170 -5.81 17.06 -5.43
C LEU A 170 -6.00 18.55 -5.72
N ILE A 171 -7.15 19.09 -5.34
CA ILE A 171 -7.44 20.52 -5.33
C ILE A 171 -7.61 20.98 -3.88
N ILE A 172 -6.82 21.97 -3.47
CA ILE A 172 -6.81 22.54 -2.12
C ILE A 172 -7.51 23.91 -2.16
N LEU A 173 -8.59 24.04 -1.39
CA LEU A 173 -9.30 25.31 -1.24
C LEU A 173 -8.45 26.31 -0.43
N PRO A 174 -8.58 27.63 -0.70
CA PRO A 174 -7.72 28.61 -0.05
C PRO A 174 -8.08 28.78 1.43
N ALA A 175 -7.09 29.14 2.25
CA ALA A 175 -7.30 29.37 3.69
C ALA A 175 -8.28 30.51 3.98
N THR A 176 -8.31 31.53 3.10
CA THR A 176 -9.10 32.75 3.27
C THR A 176 -9.80 33.14 1.99
N ALA A 177 -11.02 33.67 2.13
CA ALA A 177 -11.76 34.35 1.08
C ALA A 177 -12.67 35.43 1.68
N LYS A 178 -13.33 36.22 0.84
CA LYS A 178 -14.40 37.13 1.29
C LYS A 178 -15.60 36.31 1.78
N ASP A 179 -16.32 36.81 2.77
CA ASP A 179 -17.54 36.14 3.24
C ASP A 179 -18.54 35.95 2.09
N GLY A 180 -19.09 34.74 1.97
CA GLY A 180 -20.00 34.40 0.88
C GLY A 180 -19.33 34.15 -0.48
N SER A 181 -17.99 34.02 -0.55
CA SER A 181 -17.33 33.59 -1.79
C SER A 181 -17.68 32.14 -2.13
N TYR A 182 -17.75 31.83 -3.42
CA TYR A 182 -18.07 30.53 -3.95
C TYR A 182 -16.94 29.96 -4.79
N ILE A 183 -16.66 28.67 -4.59
CA ILE A 183 -15.81 27.88 -5.47
C ILE A 183 -16.65 26.74 -6.04
N ILE A 184 -16.73 26.68 -7.36
CA ILE A 184 -17.38 25.62 -8.10
C ILE A 184 -16.30 24.78 -8.75
N ILE A 185 -16.30 23.47 -8.51
CA ILE A 185 -15.34 22.54 -9.10
C ILE A 185 -16.14 21.51 -9.89
N GLN A 186 -15.81 21.36 -11.17
CA GLN A 186 -16.40 20.34 -12.04
C GLN A 186 -15.30 19.47 -12.64
N SER A 187 -15.56 18.16 -12.71
CA SER A 187 -14.67 17.23 -13.38
C SER A 187 -15.27 16.67 -14.66
N ASN A 188 -14.52 16.76 -15.74
CA ASN A 188 -14.72 16.00 -16.97
C ASN A 188 -13.54 15.03 -17.21
N ALA A 189 -12.61 14.90 -16.26
CA ALA A 189 -11.45 14.02 -16.37
C ALA A 189 -11.85 12.55 -16.18
N GLY A 190 -11.16 11.63 -16.85
CA GLY A 190 -11.33 10.18 -16.65
C GLY A 190 -10.80 9.69 -15.29
N TYR A 191 -10.00 10.51 -14.61
CA TYR A 191 -9.43 10.23 -13.29
C TYR A 191 -10.20 10.93 -12.17
N TYR A 192 -10.22 10.33 -10.98
CA TYR A 192 -10.81 10.95 -9.81
C TYR A 192 -9.96 12.14 -9.31
N THR A 193 -10.59 13.05 -8.58
CA THR A 193 -9.92 14.21 -7.97
C THR A 193 -10.34 14.32 -6.50
N TYR A 194 -9.38 14.44 -5.60
CA TYR A 194 -9.63 14.80 -4.21
C TYR A 194 -9.77 16.31 -4.06
N ILE A 195 -10.62 16.73 -3.12
CA ILE A 195 -10.74 18.13 -2.73
C ILE A 195 -10.48 18.25 -1.24
N SER A 196 -9.55 19.13 -0.87
CA SER A 196 -9.38 19.57 0.51
C SER A 196 -10.08 20.89 0.74
N THR A 197 -10.93 20.95 1.76
CA THR A 197 -11.63 22.17 2.18
C THR A 197 -10.83 23.04 3.13
N THR A 198 -9.63 22.59 3.49
CA THR A 198 -8.68 23.33 4.30
C THR A 198 -7.46 23.70 3.48
N SER A 199 -6.58 24.54 4.01
CA SER A 199 -5.31 24.87 3.37
C SER A 199 -4.27 23.74 3.46
N LYS A 200 -4.58 22.62 4.10
CA LYS A 200 -3.71 21.45 4.25
C LYS A 200 -4.21 20.33 3.34
N PRO A 201 -3.33 19.61 2.63
CA PRO A 201 -3.72 18.43 1.86
C PRO A 201 -4.54 17.44 2.68
N SER A 202 -5.75 17.15 2.22
CA SER A 202 -6.62 16.13 2.79
C SER A 202 -7.65 15.67 1.76
N PRO A 203 -8.02 14.38 1.73
CA PRO A 203 -9.03 13.86 0.82
C PRO A 203 -10.45 14.06 1.37
N ASP A 204 -10.86 15.30 1.68
CA ASP A 204 -12.16 15.56 2.33
C ASP A 204 -13.34 15.14 1.45
N PHE A 205 -13.20 15.34 0.12
CA PHE A 205 -14.19 14.93 -0.88
C PHE A 205 -13.51 14.19 -2.03
N LEU A 206 -14.18 13.16 -2.54
CA LEU A 206 -13.78 12.44 -3.75
C LEU A 206 -14.72 12.80 -4.91
N MET A 207 -14.15 13.40 -5.96
CA MET A 207 -14.87 13.83 -7.16
C MET A 207 -14.60 12.87 -8.31
N TYR A 208 -15.67 12.25 -8.84
CA TYR A 208 -15.62 11.40 -10.03
C TYR A 208 -15.84 12.20 -11.31
N THR A 209 -15.65 11.57 -12.46
CA THR A 209 -16.00 12.12 -13.77
C THR A 209 -17.46 12.57 -13.80
N ASN A 210 -17.72 13.74 -14.39
CA ASN A 210 -19.01 14.43 -14.48
C ASN A 210 -19.60 14.90 -13.13
N ASN A 211 -18.86 14.78 -12.02
CA ASN A 211 -19.28 15.37 -10.76
C ASN A 211 -19.04 16.89 -10.77
N LYS A 212 -19.86 17.58 -9.97
CA LYS A 212 -19.74 18.99 -9.68
C LYS A 212 -19.92 19.22 -8.19
N PHE A 213 -18.99 19.93 -7.58
CA PHE A 213 -19.06 20.35 -6.18
C PHE A 213 -19.07 21.88 -6.08
N VAL A 214 -19.80 22.39 -5.09
CA VAL A 214 -19.89 23.82 -4.80
C VAL A 214 -19.55 24.03 -3.34
N PHE A 215 -18.67 24.99 -3.08
CA PHE A 215 -18.26 25.37 -1.74
C PHE A 215 -18.51 26.84 -1.52
N LYS A 216 -19.02 27.19 -0.34
CA LYS A 216 -19.22 28.56 0.11
C LYS A 216 -18.33 28.85 1.30
N TYR A 217 -17.61 29.97 1.27
CA TYR A 217 -16.79 30.42 2.39
C TYR A 217 -17.62 31.21 3.39
N SER A 218 -17.47 30.88 4.68
CA SER A 218 -18.01 31.65 5.79
C SER A 218 -16.87 32.27 6.60
N LEU A 219 -16.83 33.60 6.66
CA LEU A 219 -15.81 34.35 7.41
C LEU A 219 -15.95 34.13 8.92
N ASN A 220 -17.20 34.02 9.42
CA ASN A 220 -17.48 33.77 10.84
C ASN A 220 -16.82 32.49 11.34
N ASN A 221 -16.80 31.45 10.50
CA ASN A 221 -16.25 30.15 10.85
C ASN A 221 -14.86 29.91 10.24
N ARG A 222 -14.39 30.80 9.35
CA ARG A 222 -13.19 30.68 8.53
C ARG A 222 -13.09 29.32 7.82
N LYS A 223 -14.19 28.89 7.21
CA LYS A 223 -14.34 27.55 6.64
C LYS A 223 -15.11 27.58 5.33
N TRP A 224 -14.74 26.64 4.46
CA TRP A 224 -15.52 26.26 3.30
C TRP A 224 -16.55 25.21 3.69
N THR A 225 -17.80 25.44 3.30
CA THR A 225 -18.90 24.50 3.49
C THR A 225 -19.38 24.03 2.14
N HIS A 226 -19.49 22.72 1.95
CA HIS A 226 -20.07 22.14 0.75
C HIS A 226 -21.58 22.46 0.67
N CYS A 227 -22.02 23.06 -0.44
CA CYS A 227 -23.41 23.37 -0.71
C CYS A 227 -24.08 22.17 -1.39
N SER A 228 -24.97 21.49 -0.67
CA SER A 228 -25.77 20.39 -1.23
C SER A 228 -26.95 20.95 -2.04
N GLY A 229 -26.83 20.95 -3.38
CA GLY A 229 -27.92 21.24 -4.31
C GLY A 229 -27.61 22.32 -5.35
N ASN A 230 -28.42 22.39 -6.40
CA ASN A 230 -28.22 23.29 -7.55
C ASN A 230 -28.60 24.77 -7.29
N ASN A 231 -28.94 25.13 -6.05
CA ASN A 231 -29.70 26.35 -5.76
C ASN A 231 -28.84 27.60 -5.50
N GLU A 232 -27.51 27.52 -5.57
CA GLU A 232 -26.61 28.66 -5.38
C GLU A 232 -25.55 28.75 -6.50
N PHE A 233 -25.92 28.42 -7.74
CA PHE A 233 -25.00 28.67 -8.85
C PHE A 233 -24.98 30.16 -9.20
N PRO A 234 -23.78 30.75 -9.41
CA PRO A 234 -23.69 32.08 -10.02
C PRO A 234 -24.46 32.09 -11.34
N THR A 235 -25.21 33.16 -11.54
CA THR A 235 -25.95 33.40 -12.77
C THR A 235 -25.04 34.08 -13.81
N SER A 236 -25.44 34.11 -15.08
CA SER A 236 -24.61 34.64 -16.17
C SER A 236 -24.26 36.14 -16.08
N GLY A 237 -24.71 36.84 -15.03
CA GLY A 237 -24.33 38.22 -14.71
C GLY A 237 -23.30 38.36 -13.59
N ASP A 238 -22.89 37.26 -12.96
CA ASP A 238 -21.86 37.27 -11.92
C ASP A 238 -20.45 37.30 -12.55
N ASN A 239 -19.52 38.09 -12.00
CA ASN A 239 -18.12 38.12 -12.41
C ASN A 239 -17.41 36.82 -11.98
N VAL A 240 -17.64 35.74 -12.73
CA VAL A 240 -17.06 34.43 -12.46
C VAL A 240 -15.65 34.34 -13.05
N LYS A 241 -14.66 34.04 -12.20
CA LYS A 241 -13.30 33.71 -12.64
C LYS A 241 -13.24 32.24 -13.03
N TYR A 242 -12.95 31.96 -14.30
CA TYR A 242 -12.74 30.61 -14.80
C TYR A 242 -11.26 30.25 -14.75
N MET A 243 -10.96 29.03 -14.32
CA MET A 243 -9.60 28.48 -14.31
C MET A 243 -9.61 26.94 -14.44
N THR A 244 -8.46 26.39 -14.76
CA THR A 244 -8.15 24.95 -14.76
C THR A 244 -7.05 24.66 -13.74
N PRO A 245 -6.84 23.39 -13.35
CA PRO A 245 -5.67 23.00 -12.54
C PRO A 245 -4.35 23.54 -13.08
N ASN A 246 -4.14 23.50 -14.40
CA ASN A 246 -2.91 23.97 -15.03
C ASN A 246 -2.77 25.50 -15.05
N ASP A 247 -3.87 26.26 -14.95
CA ASP A 247 -3.80 27.72 -14.81
C ASP A 247 -3.34 28.13 -13.40
N VAL A 248 -3.42 27.21 -12.44
CA VAL A 248 -3.14 27.43 -11.01
C VAL A 248 -1.80 26.79 -10.61
N ILE A 249 -1.50 25.59 -11.13
CA ILE A 249 -0.18 24.98 -11.05
C ILE A 249 0.70 25.65 -12.11
N THR A 250 1.27 26.80 -11.77
CA THR A 250 2.21 27.50 -12.63
C THR A 250 3.49 26.67 -12.79
N SER A 251 3.85 26.29 -14.02
CA SER A 251 5.14 25.76 -14.52
C SER A 251 5.92 24.63 -13.80
N ALA A 252 5.54 24.24 -12.58
CA ALA A 252 6.24 23.26 -11.79
C ALA A 252 5.98 21.85 -12.32
N ASN A 253 7.06 21.15 -12.63
CA ASN A 253 7.03 19.79 -13.12
C ASN A 253 8.07 18.96 -12.38
N PHE A 254 7.84 17.67 -12.28
CA PHE A 254 8.92 16.75 -11.97
C PHE A 254 9.92 16.69 -13.14
N MET A 255 11.16 16.24 -12.89
CA MET A 255 12.16 16.14 -13.97
C MET A 255 11.72 15.28 -15.17
N SER A 256 10.75 14.38 -14.97
CA SER A 256 10.10 13.59 -16.03
C SER A 256 9.22 14.42 -16.98
N GLY A 257 9.01 15.72 -16.70
CA GLY A 257 8.23 16.64 -17.53
C GLY A 257 6.73 16.65 -17.25
N GLY A 258 6.27 16.01 -16.18
CA GLY A 258 4.86 15.94 -15.80
C GLY A 258 4.57 16.43 -14.37
N GLN A 259 3.28 16.61 -14.06
CA GLN A 259 2.76 16.96 -12.73
C GLN A 259 2.62 15.76 -11.77
N TYR A 260 2.98 14.57 -12.26
CA TYR A 260 3.14 13.36 -11.49
C TYR A 260 4.44 12.66 -11.89
N ALA A 261 5.00 11.88 -10.97
CA ALA A 261 6.16 11.06 -11.23
C ALA A 261 6.14 9.79 -10.39
N ASP A 262 6.47 8.69 -11.04
CA ASP A 262 6.56 7.38 -10.41
C ASP A 262 8.01 7.13 -10.00
N ALA A 263 8.21 6.54 -8.83
CA ALA A 263 9.51 6.11 -8.34
C ALA A 263 9.37 4.82 -7.52
N SER A 264 10.34 3.92 -7.66
CA SER A 264 10.46 2.76 -6.81
C SER A 264 11.34 3.08 -5.60
N THR A 265 11.03 2.47 -4.46
CA THR A 265 11.86 2.59 -3.26
C THR A 265 13.20 1.89 -3.43
N ASP A 266 14.26 2.48 -2.85
CA ASP A 266 15.54 1.82 -2.66
C ASP A 266 15.45 0.75 -1.54
N PRO A 267 16.52 -0.04 -1.29
CA PRO A 267 16.54 -1.04 -0.21
C PRO A 267 16.33 -0.48 1.22
N ARG A 268 16.28 0.85 1.39
CA ARG A 268 15.98 1.53 2.65
C ARG A 268 14.55 2.09 2.68
N GLY A 269 13.70 1.70 1.72
CA GLY A 269 12.33 2.18 1.61
C GLY A 269 12.22 3.65 1.16
N GLN A 270 13.26 4.20 0.51
CA GLN A 270 13.31 5.61 0.14
C GLN A 270 13.08 5.83 -1.36
N ALA A 271 12.20 6.77 -1.70
CA ALA A 271 12.03 7.27 -3.06
C ALA A 271 12.32 8.78 -3.08
N ILE A 272 13.16 9.24 -4.01
CA ILE A 272 13.57 10.64 -4.11
C ILE A 272 13.06 11.21 -5.43
N MET A 273 12.44 12.39 -5.35
CA MET A 273 11.95 13.11 -6.51
C MET A 273 12.45 14.55 -6.50
N LYS A 274 12.78 15.10 -7.67
CA LYS A 274 13.13 16.52 -7.84
C LYS A 274 12.02 17.25 -8.58
N VAL A 275 11.59 18.37 -8.01
CA VAL A 275 10.70 19.33 -8.65
C VAL A 275 11.54 20.40 -9.33
N ILE A 276 11.27 20.65 -10.61
CA ILE A 276 11.82 21.77 -11.36
C ILE A 276 10.75 22.86 -11.35
N ASP A 277 11.10 24.01 -10.78
CA ASP A 277 10.30 25.23 -10.85
C ASP A 277 10.86 26.16 -11.91
N ASN A 278 9.95 26.87 -12.58
CA ASN A 278 10.34 27.94 -13.48
C ASN A 278 9.71 29.30 -13.08
N GLU A 279 8.66 29.39 -12.24
CA GLU A 279 7.90 30.66 -12.04
C GLU A 279 7.06 30.75 -10.72
N THR A 280 7.27 29.91 -9.69
CA THR A 280 6.36 29.85 -8.51
C THR A 280 7.03 30.12 -7.16
N GLU A 281 6.28 30.61 -6.16
CA GLU A 281 6.81 30.82 -4.80
C GLU A 281 6.82 29.52 -3.97
N SER A 282 5.79 28.70 -4.10
CA SER A 282 5.72 27.40 -3.42
C SER A 282 4.82 26.40 -4.16
N VAL A 283 5.09 25.11 -3.95
CA VAL A 283 4.22 24.01 -4.40
C VAL A 283 4.00 23.00 -3.28
N THR A 284 2.82 22.39 -3.28
CA THR A 284 2.51 21.29 -2.36
C THR A 284 2.67 19.96 -3.08
N VAL A 285 3.67 19.18 -2.67
CA VAL A 285 3.91 17.82 -3.15
C VAL A 285 3.27 16.84 -2.18
N PHE A 286 2.63 15.81 -2.68
CA PHE A 286 2.15 14.70 -1.87
C PHE A 286 2.45 13.37 -2.54
N ALA A 287 2.41 12.29 -1.75
CA ALA A 287 2.67 10.96 -2.27
C ALA A 287 1.57 9.96 -1.90
N MET A 288 1.45 8.97 -2.79
CA MET A 288 0.53 7.85 -2.70
C MET A 288 1.29 6.56 -3.01
N LEU A 289 0.82 5.44 -2.50
CA LEU A 289 1.34 4.13 -2.92
C LEU A 289 0.66 3.70 -4.22
N GLU A 290 1.37 2.98 -5.08
CA GLU A 290 0.75 2.42 -6.29
C GLU A 290 -0.39 1.43 -6.00
N SER A 291 -0.30 0.76 -4.85
CA SER A 291 -1.27 -0.23 -4.41
C SER A 291 -2.56 0.37 -3.87
N ASP A 292 -2.62 1.68 -3.63
CA ASP A 292 -3.82 2.32 -3.09
C ASP A 292 -4.06 3.74 -3.62
N SER A 293 -5.16 4.34 -3.19
CA SER A 293 -5.55 5.70 -3.53
C SER A 293 -5.52 6.62 -2.31
N SER A 294 -4.73 6.32 -1.28
CA SER A 294 -4.67 7.14 -0.06
C SER A 294 -3.59 8.21 -0.19
N ILE A 295 -3.89 9.43 0.26
CA ILE A 295 -2.86 10.45 0.47
C ILE A 295 -2.22 10.14 1.82
N TYR A 296 -0.94 9.75 1.82
CA TYR A 296 -0.25 9.38 3.05
C TYR A 296 0.38 10.59 3.74
N ASP A 297 1.07 11.42 2.97
CA ASP A 297 1.75 12.61 3.50
C ASP A 297 1.97 13.65 2.39
N SER A 298 2.27 14.88 2.81
CA SER A 298 2.50 16.02 1.93
C SER A 298 3.54 16.96 2.50
N VAL A 299 4.29 17.61 1.61
CA VAL A 299 5.28 18.63 1.95
C VAL A 299 5.08 19.86 1.07
N GLU A 300 5.25 21.04 1.65
CA GLU A 300 5.31 22.29 0.93
C GLU A 300 6.76 22.62 0.61
N LEU A 301 7.08 22.75 -0.68
CA LEU A 301 8.37 23.20 -1.18
C LEU A 301 8.27 24.70 -1.45
N ASN A 302 9.20 25.47 -0.90
CA ASN A 302 9.30 26.90 -1.16
C ASN A 302 10.48 27.17 -2.08
N PHE A 303 10.21 27.73 -3.26
CA PHE A 303 11.25 28.14 -4.17
C PHE A 303 11.68 29.53 -3.73
N MET A 304 12.93 29.67 -3.27
CA MET A 304 13.46 31.00 -3.01
C MET A 304 13.46 31.76 -4.33
N SER A 305 12.78 32.89 -4.39
CA SER A 305 13.03 33.86 -5.45
C SER A 305 14.50 34.25 -5.34
N ASP A 306 15.28 33.95 -6.37
CA ASP A 306 16.60 34.53 -6.53
C ASP A 306 16.39 36.05 -6.59
N THR A 307 16.55 36.69 -5.44
CA THR A 307 16.59 38.14 -5.32
C THR A 307 17.91 38.60 -5.92
N ASN A 308 17.91 38.78 -7.24
CA ASN A 308 18.90 39.59 -7.95
C ASN A 308 18.43 41.04 -8.04
#